data_AF-A0A550HEY5-F1
#
_entry.id   AF-A0A550HEY5-F1
#
_cell.length_a   1.000
_cell.length_b   1.000
_cell.length_c   1.000
_cell.angle_alpha   90.00
_cell.angle_beta   90.00
_cell.angle_gamma   90.00
#
_symmetry.space_group_name_H-M   'P 1'
#
loop_
_entity.id
_entity.type
_entity.pdbx_description
1 polymer ?
#
loop_
_entity_poly.entity_id
_entity_poly.type
_entity_poly.pdbx_seq_one_letter_code
_entity_poly.pdbx_strand_id
1 'polypeptide(L)'
;MQQLEDIVSGMGKHPKKIKKKISTGKRKSVSQNKFMELYKKGLNDRQIAREMNVSFSAIYRMRKKMKLSANAPRGFPKYVHEMKKKSLQEKNSKT
;
A
#
# COMPACT_ATOMS: atom_id res chain seq x y z
N MET A 1 22.45 -1.37 -54.28
CA MET A 1 23.12 -1.38 -52.97
C MET A 1 22.64 -0.25 -52.03
N GLN A 2 21.56 0.48 -52.36
CA GLN A 2 21.06 1.61 -51.55
C GLN A 2 20.01 1.23 -50.48
N GLN A 3 19.73 -0.07 -50.28
CA GLN A 3 18.63 -0.53 -49.41
C GLN A 3 19.09 -1.07 -48.05
N LEU A 4 20.40 -1.04 -47.76
CA LEU A 4 20.96 -1.53 -46.49
C LEU A 4 21.22 -0.41 -45.48
N GLU A 5 20.94 0.84 -45.86
CA GLU A 5 21.20 2.05 -45.07
C GLU A 5 20.09 2.32 -44.04
N ASP A 6 18.89 1.75 -44.22
CA ASP A 6 17.71 2.15 -43.44
C ASP A 6 17.47 1.36 -42.13
N ILE A 7 18.08 0.19 -41.96
CA ILE A 7 17.81 -0.67 -40.77
C ILE A 7 18.67 -0.29 -39.57
N VAL A 8 19.85 0.29 -39.77
CA VAL A 8 20.83 0.55 -38.69
C VAL A 8 20.55 1.87 -37.94
N SER A 9 19.59 2.68 -38.41
CA SER A 9 19.24 4.00 -37.84
C SER A 9 18.30 3.96 -36.61
N GLY A 10 17.81 2.77 -36.21
CA GLY A 10 16.73 2.63 -35.24
C GLY A 10 17.13 2.43 -33.76
N MET A 11 18.41 2.38 -33.41
CA MET A 11 18.82 2.18 -32.00
C MET A 11 18.88 3.51 -31.22
N GLY A 12 17.75 4.20 -31.18
CA GLY A 12 17.54 5.36 -30.31
C GLY A 12 17.72 4.96 -28.85
N LYS A 13 18.80 5.43 -28.21
CA LYS A 13 18.85 5.52 -26.75
C LYS A 13 17.75 6.50 -26.35
N HIS A 14 16.57 5.99 -26.01
CA HIS A 14 15.53 6.83 -25.41
C HIS A 14 16.13 7.51 -24.17
N PRO A 15 16.23 8.86 -24.14
CA PRO A 15 16.81 9.53 -22.98
C PRO A 15 15.94 9.20 -21.76
N LYS A 16 16.54 8.56 -20.76
CA LYS A 16 15.88 8.35 -19.47
C LYS A 16 15.62 9.74 -18.88
N LYS A 17 14.38 10.21 -18.94
CA LYS A 17 13.95 11.44 -18.27
C LYS A 17 14.24 11.29 -16.77
N ILE A 18 15.34 11.87 -16.30
CA ILE A 18 15.64 11.98 -14.86
C ILE A 18 14.60 12.96 -14.32
N LYS A 19 13.50 12.44 -13.78
CA LYS A 19 12.49 13.26 -13.11
C LYS A 19 13.21 14.03 -12.00
N LYS A 20 13.21 15.37 -12.05
CA LYS A 20 13.68 16.24 -10.96
C LYS A 20 13.14 15.68 -9.65
N LYS A 21 13.99 15.52 -8.62
CA LYS A 21 13.52 15.16 -7.27
C LYS A 21 12.66 16.31 -6.76
N ILE A 22 11.35 16.23 -7.01
CA ILE A 22 10.37 17.10 -6.37
C ILE A 22 10.56 16.80 -4.87
N SER A 23 10.85 17.82 -4.07
CA SER A 23 10.82 17.69 -2.61
C SER A 23 9.38 17.33 -2.25
N THR A 24 9.10 16.03 -2.13
CA THR A 24 7.79 15.56 -1.72
C THR A 24 7.51 16.25 -0.39
N GLY A 25 6.47 17.10 -0.35
CA GLY A 25 6.18 17.97 0.78
C GLY A 25 6.22 17.25 2.14
N LYS A 26 6.34 18.04 3.21
CA LYS A 26 6.46 17.55 4.60
C LYS A 26 5.52 16.37 4.84
N ARG A 27 6.09 15.18 5.04
CA ARG A 27 5.32 13.95 5.29
C ARG A 27 4.48 14.18 6.55
N LYS A 28 3.16 13.92 6.49
CA LYS A 28 2.30 13.93 7.69
C LYS A 28 2.95 13.02 8.74
N SER A 29 3.33 13.61 9.89
CA SER A 29 3.87 12.84 11.01
C SER A 29 2.73 12.03 11.61
N VAL A 30 2.81 10.72 11.45
CA VAL A 30 1.85 9.81 12.06
C VAL A 30 2.10 9.81 13.57
N SER A 31 1.05 10.09 14.35
CA SER A 31 1.13 10.04 15.82
C SER A 31 1.44 8.61 16.29
N GLN A 32 2.59 8.45 16.95
CA GLN A 32 3.03 7.14 17.46
C GLN A 32 2.08 6.60 18.53
N ASN A 33 1.53 7.47 19.38
CA ASN A 33 0.60 7.08 20.44
C ASN A 33 -0.67 6.46 19.86
N LYS A 34 -1.28 7.15 18.88
CA LYS A 34 -2.48 6.66 18.20
C LYS A 34 -2.22 5.36 17.44
N PHE A 35 -1.05 5.20 16.82
CA PHE A 35 -0.64 3.92 16.23
C PHE A 35 -0.60 2.79 17.26
N MET A 36 0.02 3.02 18.42
CA MET A 36 0.16 1.99 19.46
C MET A 36 -1.18 1.58 20.08
N GLU A 37 -2.10 2.52 20.28
CA GLU A 37 -3.47 2.20 20.75
C GLU A 37 -4.20 1.27 19.77
N LEU A 38 -4.16 1.59 18.47
CA LEU A 38 -4.81 0.77 17.45
C LEU A 38 -4.12 -0.58 17.27
N TYR A 39 -2.79 -0.62 17.40
CA TYR A 39 -2.02 -1.86 17.37
C TYR A 39 -2.36 -2.77 18.56
N LYS A 40 -2.47 -2.22 19.78
CA LYS A 40 -2.88 -2.97 20.98
C LYS A 40 -4.31 -3.51 20.89
N LYS A 41 -5.19 -2.82 20.17
CA LYS A 41 -6.55 -3.30 19.84
C LYS A 41 -6.55 -4.47 18.83
N GLY A 42 -5.39 -4.90 18.33
CA GLY A 42 -5.26 -6.03 17.40
C GLY A 42 -5.52 -5.66 15.93
N LEU A 43 -5.61 -4.37 15.58
CA LEU A 43 -5.82 -3.96 14.20
C LEU A 43 -4.57 -4.24 13.36
N ASN A 44 -4.78 -4.57 12.09
CA ASN A 44 -3.70 -4.76 11.11
C ASN A 44 -3.28 -3.44 10.45
N ASP A 45 -2.13 -3.45 9.77
CA ASP A 45 -1.56 -2.27 9.11
C ASP A 45 -2.54 -1.55 8.16
N ARG A 46 -3.42 -2.28 7.45
CA ARG A 46 -4.41 -1.68 6.54
C ARG A 46 -5.57 -1.03 7.28
N GLN A 47 -6.03 -1.64 8.36
CA GLN A 47 -7.09 -1.07 9.21
C GLN A 47 -6.58 0.19 9.92
N ILE A 48 -5.39 0.11 10.52
CA ILE A 48 -4.73 1.26 11.16
C ILE A 48 -4.55 2.40 10.14
N ALA A 49 -4.12 2.07 8.91
CA ALA A 49 -3.96 3.06 7.86
C ALA A 49 -5.26 3.77 7.47
N ARG A 50 -6.37 3.03 7.38
CA ARG A 50 -7.71 3.60 7.14
C ARG A 50 -8.14 4.51 8.29
N GLU A 51 -7.97 4.04 9.52
CA GLU A 51 -8.36 4.78 10.73
C GLU A 51 -7.57 6.09 10.90
N MET A 52 -6.29 6.07 10.54
CA MET A 52 -5.42 7.24 10.64
C MET A 52 -5.40 8.10 9.36
N ASN A 53 -6.13 7.70 8.31
CA ASN A 53 -6.12 8.32 6.99
C ASN A 53 -4.69 8.51 6.43
N VAL A 54 -3.89 7.45 6.47
CA VAL A 54 -2.52 7.42 5.95
C VAL A 54 -2.31 6.20 5.05
N SER A 55 -1.22 6.18 4.30
CA SER A 55 -0.89 5.01 3.49
C SER A 55 -0.52 3.80 4.37
N PHE A 56 -0.92 2.60 3.96
CA PHE A 56 -0.51 1.35 4.61
C PHE A 56 1.03 1.20 4.65
N SER A 57 1.72 1.74 3.65
CA SER A 57 3.18 1.73 3.58
C SER A 57 3.82 2.58 4.69
N ALA A 58 3.17 3.68 5.10
CA ALA A 58 3.63 4.48 6.23
C ALA A 58 3.52 3.69 7.55
N ILE A 59 2.38 3.05 7.79
CA ILE A 59 2.15 2.20 8.98
C ILE A 59 3.12 1.02 9.00
N TYR A 60 3.30 0.34 7.86
CA TYR A 60 4.29 -0.74 7.73
C TYR A 60 5.70 -0.29 8.14
N ARG A 61 6.15 0.85 7.62
CA ARG A 61 7.48 1.41 7.95
C ARG A 61 7.59 1.75 9.44
N MET A 62 6.55 2.31 10.04
CA MET A 62 6.53 2.59 11.48
C MET A 62 6.60 1.33 12.31
N ARG A 63 5.76 0.32 12.01
CA ARG A 63 5.76 -0.97 12.69
C ARG A 63 7.13 -1.65 12.62
N LYS A 64 7.77 -1.62 11.45
CA LYS A 64 9.12 -2.17 11.26
C LYS A 64 10.18 -1.35 12.01
N LYS A 65 10.08 -0.02 12.05
CA LYS A 65 10.96 0.84 12.85
C LYS A 65 10.86 0.52 14.35
N MET A 66 9.67 0.15 14.81
CA MET A 66 9.39 -0.27 16.19
C MET A 66 9.65 -1.76 16.44
N LYS A 67 10.13 -2.52 15.45
CA LYS A 67 10.39 -3.97 15.53
C LYS A 67 9.17 -4.81 15.98
N LEU A 68 7.96 -4.35 15.67
CA LEU A 68 6.72 -5.06 16.03
C LEU A 68 6.36 -6.12 14.98
N SER A 69 5.80 -7.25 15.43
CA SER A 69 5.21 -8.27 14.57
C SER A 69 3.97 -7.72 13.85
N ALA A 70 3.50 -8.39 12.79
CA ALA A 70 2.26 -7.98 12.14
C ALA A 70 1.08 -8.61 12.89
N ASN A 71 0.05 -7.81 13.20
CA ASN A 71 -1.21 -8.31 13.77
C ASN A 71 -2.05 -9.14 12.78
N ALA A 72 -1.63 -9.28 11.52
CA ALA A 72 -2.29 -10.13 10.54
C ALA A 72 -1.36 -11.24 10.05
N PRO A 73 -1.86 -12.48 9.90
CA PRO A 73 -1.12 -13.54 9.22
C PRO A 73 -0.85 -13.14 7.76
N ARG A 74 0.29 -13.58 7.20
CA ARG A 74 0.57 -13.42 5.77
C ARG A 74 -0.43 -14.27 4.99
N GLY A 75 -1.19 -13.61 4.10
CA GLY A 75 -2.28 -14.23 3.34
C GLY A 75 -3.64 -13.91 3.97
N PHE A 76 -4.43 -13.12 3.24
CA PHE A 76 -5.86 -12.85 3.45
C PHE A 76 -6.42 -12.99 4.89
N PRO A 77 -6.66 -11.87 5.61
CA PRO A 77 -7.21 -11.94 6.96
C PRO A 77 -8.61 -12.57 7.02
N LYS A 78 -8.83 -13.48 7.97
CA LYS A 78 -10.10 -14.18 8.25
C LYS A 78 -11.31 -13.22 8.37
N TYR A 79 -11.10 -12.00 8.87
CA TYR A 79 -12.15 -10.98 9.03
C TYR A 79 -12.73 -10.44 7.70
N VAL A 80 -11.98 -10.49 6.59
CA VAL A 80 -12.50 -10.11 5.26
C VAL A 80 -13.53 -11.14 4.79
N HIS A 81 -13.36 -12.41 5.17
CA HIS A 81 -14.33 -13.48 4.92
C HIS A 81 -15.58 -13.32 5.80
N GLU A 82 -15.41 -12.93 7.07
CA GLU A 82 -16.53 -12.70 8.00
C GLU A 82 -17.37 -11.47 7.64
N MET A 83 -16.77 -10.34 7.26
CA MET A 83 -17.52 -9.17 6.80
C MET A 83 -18.23 -9.43 5.47
N LYS A 84 -17.60 -10.17 4.55
CA LYS A 84 -18.23 -10.58 3.30
C LYS A 84 -19.40 -11.54 3.57
N LYS A 85 -19.24 -12.50 4.49
CA LYS A 85 -20.31 -13.41 4.94
C LYS A 85 -21.50 -12.67 5.56
N LYS A 86 -21.26 -11.74 6.50
CA LYS A 86 -22.35 -10.93 7.10
C LYS A 86 -23.08 -10.09 6.05
N SER A 87 -22.35 -9.43 5.16
CA SER A 87 -22.92 -8.67 4.04
C SER A 87 -23.70 -9.53 3.04
N LEU A 88 -23.32 -10.79 2.83
CA LEU A 88 -24.03 -11.75 1.97
C LEU A 88 -25.30 -12.27 2.66
N GLN A 89 -25.24 -12.55 3.96
CA GLN A 89 -26.39 -12.99 4.75
C GLN A 89 -27.49 -11.91 4.81
N GLU A 90 -27.13 -10.64 5.09
CA GLU A 90 -28.11 -9.53 5.10
C GLU A 90 -28.82 -9.30 3.76
N LYS A 91 -28.18 -9.67 2.65
CA LYS A 91 -28.77 -9.56 1.31
C LYS A 91 -29.74 -10.70 1.00
N ASN A 92 -29.41 -11.92 1.41
CA ASN A 92 -30.24 -13.11 1.19
C ASN A 92 -31.44 -13.21 2.14
N SER A 93 -31.44 -12.49 3.26
CA SER A 93 -32.57 -12.41 4.20
C SER A 93 -33.58 -11.30 3.85
N LYS A 94 -33.32 -10.53 2.78
CA LYS A 94 -34.18 -9.43 2.29
C LYS A 94 -34.85 -9.73 0.94
N THR A 95 -34.74 -10.96 0.47
CA THR A 95 -35.45 -11.49 -0.71
C THR A 95 -36.37 -12.60 -0.22
#